data_AF-A0A2M7Q380-F1
#
_entry.id   AF-A0A2M7Q380-F1
#
_cell.length_a   1.000
_cell.length_b   1.000
_cell.length_c   1.000
_cell.angle_alpha   90.00
_cell.angle_beta   90.00
_cell.angle_gamma   90.00
#
_symmetry.space_group_name_H-M   'P 1'
#
loop_
_entity.id
_entity.type
_entity.pdbx_description
1 polymer ?
#
loop_
_entity_poly.entity_id
_entity_poly.type
_entity_poly.pdbx_seq_one_letter_code
_entity_poly.pdbx_strand_id
1 'polypeptide(L)'
;MHIESWVGRDLSKYIPGLYWQTYISVDLAKEHSFDLAKACQIAEESTDYEKGVLLRFFEDPLDWNQYAEKLDNLCLTMDGVFSIKEVHSIISSSINYIELCSVLRQWK
;
A
#
# COMPACT_ATOMS: atom_id res chain seq x y z
N MET A 1 -6.33 8.57 -19.28
CA MET A 1 -7.10 7.99 -18.16
C MET A 1 -6.08 7.57 -17.11
N HIS A 2 -5.99 8.26 -15.98
CA HIS A 2 -5.02 7.93 -14.93
C HIS A 2 -5.50 6.68 -14.19
N ILE A 3 -4.83 5.55 -14.43
CA ILE A 3 -5.12 4.24 -13.84
C ILE A 3 -5.09 4.33 -12.30
N GLU A 4 -4.21 5.18 -11.77
CA GLU A 4 -4.03 5.51 -10.35
C GLU A 4 -5.32 6.00 -9.65
N SER A 5 -6.30 6.52 -10.38
CA SER A 5 -7.52 7.09 -9.77
C SER A 5 -8.56 6.04 -9.34
N TRP A 6 -8.42 4.77 -9.74
CA TRP A 6 -9.48 3.74 -9.59
C TRP A 6 -9.03 2.42 -8.98
N VAL A 7 -7.73 2.27 -8.74
CA VAL A 7 -7.07 1.02 -8.33
C VAL A 7 -6.64 1.19 -6.86
N GLY A 8 -6.73 0.13 -6.06
CA GLY A 8 -6.27 0.19 -4.66
C GLY A 8 -7.32 0.73 -3.69
N ARG A 9 -8.61 0.74 -4.06
CA ARG A 9 -9.70 1.29 -3.24
C ARG A 9 -10.61 0.24 -2.60
N ASP A 10 -10.42 -1.04 -2.91
CA ASP A 10 -11.18 -2.12 -2.28
C ASP A 10 -10.59 -2.49 -0.92
N LEU A 11 -11.06 -1.80 0.10
CA LEU A 11 -10.62 -2.00 1.49
C LEU A 11 -10.94 -3.41 2.02
N SER A 12 -11.77 -4.20 1.34
CA SER A 12 -12.02 -5.59 1.75
C SER A 12 -10.90 -6.54 1.32
N LYS A 13 -10.05 -6.14 0.36
CA LYS A 13 -8.99 -6.99 -0.19
C LYS A 13 -7.62 -6.70 0.42
N TYR A 14 -7.35 -5.44 0.72
CA TYR A 14 -6.03 -4.99 1.15
C TYR A 14 -6.12 -3.66 1.90
N ILE A 15 -5.05 -3.36 2.63
CA ILE A 15 -4.76 -2.01 3.11
C ILE A 15 -4.35 -1.17 1.87
N PRO A 16 -4.91 0.03 1.64
CA PRO A 16 -4.80 0.77 0.38
C PRO A 16 -3.41 1.39 0.10
N GLY A 17 -2.38 1.01 0.86
CA GLY A 17 -1.02 1.53 0.78
C GLY A 17 -0.52 2.08 2.13
N LEU A 18 0.78 2.36 2.18
CA LEU A 18 1.42 3.06 3.29
C LEU A 18 1.71 4.51 2.88
N TYR A 19 1.42 5.44 3.78
CA TYR A 19 1.65 6.88 3.62
C TYR A 19 2.73 7.35 4.59
N TRP A 20 3.19 8.60 4.45
CA TRP A 20 4.15 9.26 5.36
C TRP A 20 3.93 8.87 6.83
N GLN A 21 2.68 9.00 7.28
CA GLN A 21 2.22 8.56 8.58
C GLN A 21 0.97 7.70 8.41
N THR A 22 0.98 6.51 8.98
CA THR A 22 -0.09 5.51 8.79
C THR A 22 -0.43 4.87 10.13
N TYR A 23 -1.70 4.96 10.53
CA TYR A 23 -2.21 4.21 11.67
C TYR A 23 -2.77 2.88 11.18
N ILE A 24 -2.29 1.78 11.76
CA ILE A 24 -2.82 0.43 11.49
C ILE A 24 -3.37 -0.14 12.79
N SER A 25 -4.67 -0.46 12.80
CA SER A 25 -5.27 -1.17 13.92
C SER A 25 -4.85 -2.63 13.95
N VAL A 26 -4.84 -3.23 15.13
CA VAL A 26 -4.58 -4.67 15.31
C VAL A 26 -5.59 -5.51 14.52
N ASP A 27 -6.84 -5.07 14.45
CA ASP A 27 -7.91 -5.78 13.73
C ASP A 27 -7.70 -5.73 12.22
N LEU A 28 -7.38 -4.55 11.66
CA LEU A 28 -7.07 -4.38 10.24
C LEU A 28 -5.84 -5.20 9.84
N ALA A 29 -4.82 -5.21 10.70
CA ALA A 29 -3.62 -6.00 10.45
C ALA A 29 -3.92 -7.50 10.39
N LYS A 30 -4.77 -8.00 11.29
CA LYS A 30 -5.21 -9.40 11.28
C LYS A 30 -6.07 -9.72 10.06
N GLU A 31 -7.02 -8.86 9.73
CA GLU A 31 -7.94 -9.04 8.60
C GLU A 31 -7.19 -9.25 7.28
N HIS A 32 -6.15 -8.45 7.04
CA HIS A 32 -5.38 -8.50 5.79
C HIS A 32 -4.07 -9.29 5.91
N SER A 33 -3.81 -9.97 7.03
CA SER A 33 -2.53 -10.66 7.28
C SER A 33 -1.29 -9.76 7.16
N PHE A 34 -1.45 -8.48 7.51
CA PHE A 34 -0.38 -7.49 7.51
C PHE A 34 0.55 -7.68 8.72
N ASP A 35 1.84 -7.87 8.45
CA ASP A 35 2.85 -8.03 9.49
C ASP A 35 3.22 -6.68 10.13
N LEU A 36 2.48 -6.35 11.19
CA LEU A 36 2.63 -5.13 11.95
C LEU A 36 4.02 -5.03 12.62
N ALA A 37 4.61 -6.16 13.05
CA ALA A 37 5.91 -6.17 13.70
C ALA A 37 7.02 -5.82 12.70
N LYS A 38 6.95 -6.37 11.48
CA LYS A 38 7.83 -5.99 10.37
C LYS A 38 7.66 -4.51 10.01
N ALA A 39 6.43 -4.00 10.01
CA ALA A 39 6.15 -2.59 9.75
C ALA A 39 6.86 -1.66 10.75
N CYS A 40 6.78 -1.98 12.05
CA CYS A 40 7.46 -1.22 13.10
C CYS A 40 8.99 -1.22 12.96
N GLN A 41 9.58 -2.31 12.47
CA GLN A 41 11.03 -2.38 12.25
C GLN A 41 11.51 -1.51 11.08
N ILE A 42 10.63 -1.20 10.14
CA ILE A 42 10.95 -0.46 8.92
C ILE A 42 10.61 1.03 9.06
N ALA A 43 9.58 1.36 9.84
CA ALA A 43 9.23 2.73 10.15
C ALA A 43 10.39 3.47 10.85
N GLU A 44 10.57 4.75 10.56
CA GLU A 44 11.51 5.59 11.31
C GLU A 44 11.06 5.80 12.76
N GLU A 45 9.74 5.83 12.96
CA GLU A 45 9.13 5.93 14.27
C GLU A 45 7.85 5.11 14.33
N SER A 46 7.65 4.41 15.44
CA SER A 46 6.43 3.68 15.76
C SER A 46 5.93 4.09 17.14
N THR A 47 4.68 4.50 17.24
CA THR A 47 4.01 4.79 18.51
C THR A 47 2.90 3.76 18.75
N ASP A 48 3.03 2.99 19.82
CA ASP A 48 2.03 1.99 20.22
C ASP A 48 0.80 2.66 20.85
N TYR A 49 -0.38 2.19 20.46
CA TYR A 49 -1.66 2.51 21.07
C TYR A 49 -2.37 1.21 21.47
N GLU A 50 -3.37 1.30 22.35
CA GLU A 50 -4.12 0.12 22.83
C GLU A 50 -4.70 -0.75 21.70
N LYS A 51 -5.07 -0.13 20.57
CA LYS A 51 -5.77 -0.80 19.45
C LYS A 51 -4.97 -0.86 18.15
N GLY A 52 -3.71 -0.46 18.14
CA GLY A 52 -2.94 -0.35 16.90
C GLY A 52 -1.64 0.41 17.07
N VAL A 53 -0.98 0.68 15.95
CA VAL A 53 0.30 1.39 15.93
C VAL A 53 0.24 2.51 14.89
N LEU A 54 0.79 3.66 15.27
CA LEU A 54 1.04 4.77 14.36
C LEU A 54 2.48 4.68 13.87
N LEU A 55 2.65 4.53 12.57
CA LEU A 55 3.94 4.39 11.91
C LEU A 55 4.26 5.69 11.16
N ARG A 56 5.50 6.19 11.26
CA ARG A 56 6.03 7.27 10.44
C ARG A 56 7.25 6.76 9.69
N PHE A 57 7.26 6.92 8.36
CA PHE A 57 8.27 6.30 7.48
C PHE A 57 9.36 7.26 7.00
N PHE A 58 9.15 8.56 7.16
CA PHE A 58 10.13 9.61 6.87
C PHE A 58 9.81 10.88 7.68
N GLU A 59 10.78 11.77 7.80
CA GLU A 59 10.69 12.91 8.72
C GLU A 59 9.62 13.94 8.31
N ASP A 60 9.75 14.51 7.11
CA ASP A 60 8.92 15.60 6.60
C ASP A 60 7.87 15.09 5.58
N PRO A 61 6.55 15.30 5.81
CA PRO A 61 5.52 14.93 4.85
C PRO A 61 5.67 15.56 3.46
N LEU A 62 6.35 16.71 3.35
CA LEU A 62 6.56 17.42 2.09
C LEU A 62 7.51 16.67 1.14
N ASP A 63 8.33 15.77 1.66
CA ASP A 63 9.25 14.96 0.87
C ASP A 63 8.55 13.75 0.22
N TRP A 64 7.21 13.67 0.27
CA TRP A 64 6.45 12.51 -0.23
C TRP A 64 6.89 12.05 -1.63
N ASN A 65 7.16 12.99 -2.55
CA ASN A 65 7.51 12.65 -3.93
C ASN A 65 8.86 11.93 -4.03
N GLN A 66 9.80 12.24 -3.12
CA GLN A 66 11.09 11.56 -3.02
C GLN A 66 10.94 10.16 -2.42
N TYR A 67 9.99 9.97 -1.50
CA TYR A 67 9.81 8.72 -0.76
C TYR A 67 8.71 7.81 -1.30
N ALA A 68 7.87 8.28 -2.23
CA ALA A 68 6.73 7.54 -2.78
C ALA A 68 7.17 6.20 -3.38
N GLU A 69 8.26 6.19 -4.15
CA GLU A 69 8.77 4.95 -4.74
C GLU A 69 9.28 3.98 -3.66
N LYS A 70 9.96 4.50 -2.64
CA LYS A 70 10.46 3.68 -1.52
C LYS A 70 9.31 3.07 -0.72
N LEU A 71 8.24 3.83 -0.47
CA LEU A 71 7.03 3.33 0.19
C LEU A 71 6.31 2.28 -0.63
N ASP A 72 6.18 2.47 -1.94
CA ASP A 72 5.53 1.49 -2.79
C ASP A 72 6.36 0.20 -2.94
N ASN A 73 7.70 0.32 -2.98
CA ASN A 73 8.61 -0.83 -2.86
C ASN A 73 8.44 -1.57 -1.54
N LEU A 74 8.19 -0.84 -0.43
CA LEU A 74 7.90 -1.47 0.85
C LEU A 74 6.60 -2.26 0.78
N CYS A 75 5.54 -1.67 0.21
CA CYS A 75 4.25 -2.33 0.03
C CYS A 75 4.39 -3.64 -0.76
N LEU A 76 5.20 -3.69 -1.82
CA LEU A 76 5.51 -4.93 -2.56
C LEU A 76 6.11 -6.06 -1.71
N THR A 77 6.78 -5.73 -0.61
CA THR A 77 7.41 -6.72 0.28
C THR A 77 6.56 -7.10 1.47
N MET A 78 5.35 -6.54 1.58
CA MET A 78 4.45 -6.72 2.72
C MET A 78 3.13 -7.32 2.24
N ASP A 79 2.76 -8.45 2.83
CA ASP A 79 1.47 -9.05 2.58
C ASP A 79 0.33 -8.16 3.11
N GLY A 80 -0.81 -8.18 2.43
CA GLY A 80 -2.01 -7.47 2.88
C GLY A 80 -2.05 -5.98 2.57
N VAL A 81 -1.05 -5.42 1.88
CA VAL A 81 -1.02 -4.02 1.45
C VAL A 81 -0.97 -3.92 -0.06
N PHE A 82 -1.74 -2.99 -0.60
CA PHE A 82 -1.72 -2.66 -2.01
C PHE A 82 -0.42 -2.00 -2.44
N SER A 83 0.12 -2.42 -3.58
CA SER A 83 1.17 -1.71 -4.29
C SER A 83 0.78 -1.44 -5.75
N ILE A 84 1.00 -0.20 -6.21
CA ILE A 84 0.70 0.16 -7.61
C ILE A 84 1.67 -0.54 -8.58
N LYS A 85 2.86 -0.92 -8.12
CA LYS A 85 3.82 -1.70 -8.92
C LYS A 85 3.31 -3.09 -9.29
N GLU A 86 2.46 -3.73 -8.47
CA GLU A 86 1.82 -5.00 -8.86
C GLU A 86 0.98 -4.81 -10.11
N VAL A 87 0.23 -3.72 -10.16
CA VAL A 87 -0.64 -3.36 -11.29
C VAL A 87 0.19 -2.97 -12.51
N HIS A 88 1.27 -2.19 -12.33
CA HIS A 88 2.19 -1.88 -13.43
C HIS A 88 2.87 -3.12 -14.01
N SER A 89 3.25 -4.10 -13.18
CA SER A 89 3.87 -5.33 -13.66
C SER A 89 2.95 -6.10 -14.61
N ILE A 90 1.66 -6.19 -14.28
CA ILE A 90 0.63 -6.85 -15.10
C ILE A 90 0.36 -6.09 -16.39
N ILE A 91 0.44 -4.75 -16.36
CA ILE A 91 0.16 -3.91 -17.53
C ILE A 91 1.36 -3.82 -18.48
N SER A 92 2.58 -3.96 -17.98
CA SER A 92 3.81 -3.90 -18.78
C SER A 92 3.93 -5.01 -19.83
N SER A 93 3.23 -6.13 -19.63
CA SER A 93 3.11 -7.20 -20.61
C SER A 93 2.02 -6.88 -21.63
N SER A 94 2.35 -6.12 -22.69
CA SER A 94 1.61 -5.88 -23.94
C SER A 94 0.12 -6.30 -23.98
N ILE A 95 -0.70 -5.81 -23.05
CA ILE A 95 -2.13 -6.15 -22.97
C ILE A 95 -2.93 -5.16 -23.80
N ASN A 96 -3.90 -5.67 -24.57
CA ASN A 96 -4.81 -4.81 -25.32
C ASN A 96 -5.80 -4.08 -24.38
N TYR A 97 -6.49 -3.06 -24.89
CA TYR A 97 -7.38 -2.23 -24.07
C TYR A 97 -8.49 -3.02 -23.34
N ILE A 98 -8.97 -4.11 -23.93
CA ILE A 98 -10.01 -4.97 -23.32
C ILE A 98 -9.43 -5.75 -22.15
N GLU A 99 -8.24 -6.33 -22.32
CA GLU A 99 -7.50 -7.02 -21.26
C GLU A 99 -7.16 -6.07 -20.11
N LEU A 100 -6.71 -4.85 -20.42
CA LEU A 100 -6.48 -3.80 -19.43
C LEU A 100 -7.76 -3.51 -18.61
N CYS A 101 -8.90 -3.33 -19.27
CA CYS A 101 -10.18 -3.11 -18.58
C CYS A 101 -10.58 -4.30 -17.70
N SER A 102 -10.25 -5.53 -18.10
CA SER A 102 -10.53 -6.75 -17.32
C SER A 102 -9.64 -6.85 -16.09
N VAL A 103 -8.34 -6.60 -16.24
CA VAL A 103 -7.37 -6.56 -15.13
C VAL A 103 -7.80 -5.51 -14.11
N LEU A 104 -8.05 -4.28 -14.55
CA LEU A 104 -8.40 -3.17 -13.65
C LEU A 104 -9.71 -3.38 -12.87
N ARG A 105 -10.65 -4.20 -13.37
CA ARG A 105 -11.88 -4.55 -12.62
C ARG A 105 -11.61 -5.39 -11.36
N GLN A 106 -10.50 -6.12 -11.31
CA GLN A 106 -10.15 -6.94 -10.15
C GLN A 106 -9.67 -6.06 -8.97
N TRP A 107 -9.23 -4.85 -9.27
CA TRP A 107 -8.67 -3.88 -8.32
C TRP A 107 -9.63 -2.73 -7.98
N LYS A 108 -10.88 -2.80 -8.47
CA LYS A 108 -12.00 -1.99 -7.97
C LYS A 108 -12.41 -2.46 -6.60
#